data_AF-A0A3P0XCW1-F1
#
_entry.id   AF-A0A3P0XCW1-F1
#
_cell.length_a   1.000
_cell.length_b   1.000
_cell.length_c   1.000
_cell.angle_alpha   90.00
_cell.angle_beta   90.00
_cell.angle_gamma   90.00
#
_symmetry.space_group_name_H-M   'P 1'
#
loop_
_entity.id
_entity.type
_entity.pdbx_description
1 polymer ?
#
loop_
_entity_poly.entity_id
_entity_poly.type
_entity_poly.pdbx_seq_one_letter_code
_entity_poly.pdbx_strand_id
1 'polypeptide(L)'
;MWPMRLWTKPVAHHLSRPGGVRRTLKIPNPIPYFGCSKLMSDNWPALSLHMEQERLSATRPFSPRGCPRAIMSRYGLSERSRLRALKRRGYKYLLKADLSQFYPTLYTHSIPWALHSKAASKSVLKNKAKTKSLGDNIDLFHMYMNDGQTHGIAIGPDISHITAEIVMAAVDQQLLHRYRSQICGFRYIDDFELSFETLSEAETVLGGLQSILSTFELSLNSRKTQIVDLPLGLEDRWAIDLNKFVIRNKKSPSGQRNDFISYFSTAFERASTDPASPILRYALARVQNENVDPKGWGAFCNCVLGAISADASTLPAALATLHKVATKGGHSIPKGPLGQVLNSVISKHSITGDGNEVAWALWASLAWSIPISAEAAKTLGLMEDDIVAILALDAESSGLIDANVLDKHAWSLLLNEDDAHIAEHWLLSYEATKRRWLSCSAVKNCTTFSEMMNAGVSFYSRRRNNPDELLKIGSIPGGRLPNFYA
;
A
#
# COMPACT_ATOMS: atom_id res chain seq x y z
N MET A 1 -22.94 -23.06 -8.44
CA MET A 1 -23.02 -22.35 -7.15
C MET A 1 -21.59 -22.05 -6.74
N TRP A 2 -21.17 -20.78 -6.65
CA TRP A 2 -19.80 -20.44 -6.23
C TRP A 2 -19.56 -20.99 -4.81
N PRO A 3 -18.40 -21.58 -4.48
CA PRO A 3 -18.17 -22.16 -3.15
C PRO A 3 -18.12 -21.04 -2.10
N MET A 4 -19.26 -20.74 -1.51
CA MET A 4 -19.44 -19.61 -0.58
C MET A 4 -19.11 -19.96 0.88
N ARG A 5 -18.51 -21.12 1.19
CA ARG A 5 -18.26 -21.57 2.57
C ARG A 5 -16.89 -22.21 2.72
N LEU A 6 -15.85 -21.41 2.49
CA LEU A 6 -14.47 -21.86 2.59
C LEU A 6 -13.69 -20.87 3.43
N TRP A 7 -13.17 -21.32 4.56
CA TRP A 7 -12.18 -20.57 5.33
C TRP A 7 -10.85 -20.65 4.59
N THR A 8 -10.25 -19.51 4.33
CA THR A 8 -8.98 -19.39 3.63
C THR A 8 -8.08 -18.43 4.37
N LYS A 9 -6.78 -18.66 4.24
CA LYS A 9 -5.75 -17.78 4.78
C LYS A 9 -5.22 -16.85 3.68
N PRO A 10 -5.03 -15.55 3.97
CA PRO A 10 -4.44 -14.63 3.02
C PRO A 10 -2.91 -14.77 3.03
N VAL A 11 -2.28 -14.56 1.88
CA VAL A 11 -0.82 -14.49 1.76
C VAL A 11 -0.34 -13.21 2.44
N ALA A 12 0.67 -13.30 3.30
CA ALA A 12 1.30 -12.14 3.93
C ALA A 12 2.46 -11.60 3.08
N HIS A 13 2.63 -10.27 3.06
CA HIS A 13 3.80 -9.63 2.45
C HIS A 13 4.21 -8.38 3.24
N HIS A 14 5.49 -8.24 3.58
CA HIS A 14 5.96 -7.21 4.49
C HIS A 14 6.45 -5.96 3.77
N LEU A 15 5.59 -4.94 3.68
CA LEU A 15 5.94 -3.63 3.14
C LEU A 15 6.72 -2.79 4.16
N SER A 16 7.90 -2.32 3.77
CA SER A 16 8.67 -1.34 4.54
C SER A 16 8.09 0.07 4.43
N ARG A 17 8.23 0.79 5.54
CA ARG A 17 8.01 2.23 5.65
C ARG A 17 9.31 2.88 6.14
N PRO A 18 9.48 4.20 5.92
CA PRO A 18 10.59 4.94 6.51
C PRO A 18 10.70 4.68 8.02
N GLY A 19 11.93 4.67 8.53
CA GLY A 19 12.23 4.47 9.94
C GLY A 19 12.18 3.01 10.40
N GLY A 20 12.23 2.05 9.47
CA GLY A 20 12.24 0.61 9.78
C GLY A 20 10.87 0.04 10.19
N VAL A 21 9.80 0.83 10.08
CA VAL A 21 8.45 0.36 10.39
C VAL A 21 7.95 -0.58 9.29
N ARG A 22 7.42 -1.74 9.67
CA ARG A 22 6.88 -2.75 8.74
C ARG A 22 5.36 -2.76 8.76
N ARG A 23 4.75 -2.97 7.60
CA ARG A 23 3.32 -3.16 7.43
C ARG A 23 3.06 -4.45 6.68
N THR A 24 2.38 -5.39 7.33
CA THR A 24 1.93 -6.62 6.69
C THR A 24 0.75 -6.32 5.77
N LEU A 25 1.01 -6.42 4.46
CA LEU A 25 -0.02 -6.50 3.43
C LEU A 25 -0.55 -7.93 3.37
N LYS A 26 -1.79 -8.07 2.90
CA LYS A 26 -2.46 -9.37 2.77
C LYS A 26 -3.05 -9.50 1.37
N ILE A 27 -2.79 -10.63 0.70
CA ILE A 27 -3.42 -11.01 -0.58
C ILE A 27 -4.44 -12.12 -0.28
N PRO A 28 -5.75 -11.80 -0.26
CA PRO A 28 -6.79 -12.78 0.00
C PRO A 28 -6.82 -13.90 -1.04
N ASN A 29 -7.23 -15.10 -0.63
CA ASN A 29 -7.51 -16.18 -1.55
C ASN A 29 -8.58 -15.74 -2.58
N PRO A 30 -8.38 -16.03 -3.88
CA PRO A 30 -9.20 -15.45 -4.94
C PRO A 30 -10.64 -15.96 -4.90
N ILE A 31 -10.91 -17.12 -4.30
CA ILE A 31 -12.24 -17.72 -4.24
C ILE A 31 -13.21 -16.87 -3.38
N PRO A 32 -12.98 -16.68 -2.07
CA PRO A 32 -13.84 -15.80 -1.26
C PRO A 32 -13.71 -14.33 -1.67
N TYR A 33 -12.54 -13.89 -2.16
CA TYR A 33 -12.34 -12.53 -2.65
C TYR A 33 -13.29 -12.17 -3.81
N PHE A 34 -13.42 -13.08 -4.78
CA PHE A 34 -14.35 -12.89 -5.90
C PHE A 34 -15.80 -12.82 -5.42
N GLY A 35 -16.20 -13.69 -4.48
CA GLY A 35 -17.53 -13.69 -3.89
C GLY A 35 -17.87 -12.35 -3.21
N CYS A 36 -16.94 -11.82 -2.40
CA CYS A 36 -17.09 -10.52 -1.75
C CYS A 36 -17.16 -9.38 -2.77
N SER A 37 -16.27 -9.39 -3.76
CA SER A 37 -16.22 -8.38 -4.82
C SER A 37 -17.52 -8.34 -5.62
N LYS A 38 -18.07 -9.51 -5.96
CA LYS A 38 -19.37 -9.62 -6.62
C LYS A 38 -20.50 -9.08 -5.75
N LEU A 39 -20.56 -9.48 -4.48
CA LEU A 39 -21.58 -8.99 -3.53
C LEU A 39 -21.58 -7.46 -3.43
N MET A 40 -20.40 -6.85 -3.26
CA MET A 40 -20.26 -5.39 -3.18
C MET A 40 -20.61 -4.71 -4.50
N SER A 41 -20.20 -5.29 -5.63
CA SER A 41 -20.52 -4.76 -6.96
C SER A 41 -22.02 -4.77 -7.24
N ASP A 42 -22.70 -5.88 -6.95
CA ASP A 42 -24.14 -6.04 -7.16
C ASP A 42 -24.95 -5.08 -6.27
N ASN A 43 -24.39 -4.66 -5.14
CA ASN A 43 -25.02 -3.74 -4.17
C ASN A 43 -24.38 -2.34 -4.16
N TRP A 44 -23.58 -1.99 -5.17
CA TRP A 44 -22.83 -0.74 -5.19
C TRP A 44 -23.68 0.51 -4.96
N PRO A 45 -24.88 0.68 -5.55
CA PRO A 45 -25.71 1.87 -5.32
C PRO A 45 -26.07 2.10 -3.84
N ALA A 46 -26.33 1.04 -3.08
CA ALA A 46 -26.64 1.15 -1.66
C ALA A 46 -25.39 1.50 -0.83
N LEU A 47 -24.26 0.85 -1.14
CA LEU A 47 -22.98 1.11 -0.46
C LEU A 47 -22.46 2.52 -0.75
N SER A 48 -22.55 2.97 -2.00
CA SER A 48 -22.17 4.33 -2.38
C SER A 48 -23.05 5.33 -1.65
N LEU A 49 -24.39 5.19 -1.70
CA LEU A 49 -25.30 6.11 -1.02
C LEU A 49 -24.96 6.27 0.47
N HIS A 50 -24.69 5.16 1.18
CA HIS A 50 -24.25 5.18 2.59
C HIS A 50 -22.96 6.00 2.80
N MET A 51 -21.95 5.76 1.97
CA MET A 51 -20.66 6.47 2.05
C MET A 51 -20.76 7.94 1.58
N GLU A 52 -21.79 8.29 0.82
CA GLU A 52 -21.94 9.63 0.23
C GLU A 52 -22.71 10.64 1.09
N GLN A 53 -23.42 10.17 2.13
CA GLN A 53 -24.32 10.99 2.95
C GLN A 53 -23.63 12.23 3.52
N GLU A 54 -22.41 12.06 4.03
CA GLU A 54 -21.63 13.14 4.63
C GLU A 54 -20.38 13.48 3.82
N ARG A 55 -19.94 14.74 3.90
CA ARG A 55 -18.82 15.28 3.10
C ARG A 55 -17.56 15.50 3.94
N LEU A 56 -17.25 14.60 4.87
CA LEU A 56 -16.03 14.65 5.68
C LEU A 56 -14.88 13.85 5.06
N SER A 57 -15.17 12.71 4.42
CA SER A 57 -14.16 11.85 3.78
C SER A 57 -13.61 12.47 2.48
N ALA A 58 -12.33 12.81 2.49
CA ALA A 58 -11.58 13.18 1.28
C ALA A 58 -11.27 11.95 0.40
N THR A 59 -11.29 10.75 0.99
CA THR A 59 -10.91 9.48 0.34
C THR A 59 -12.08 8.61 -0.04
N ARG A 60 -13.30 9.14 0.07
CA ARG A 60 -14.53 8.47 -0.31
C ARG A 60 -14.36 7.71 -1.64
N PRO A 61 -14.66 6.41 -1.70
CA PRO A 61 -14.45 5.62 -2.90
C PRO A 61 -15.41 6.07 -4.01
N PHE A 62 -14.91 6.16 -5.23
CA PHE A 62 -15.72 6.24 -6.44
C PHE A 62 -15.15 5.31 -7.51
N SER A 63 -15.99 4.86 -8.44
CA SER A 63 -15.59 3.90 -9.50
C SER A 63 -15.60 4.58 -10.87
N PRO A 64 -14.52 5.27 -11.26
CA PRO A 64 -14.36 5.80 -12.61
C PRO A 64 -14.03 4.69 -13.62
N ARG A 65 -14.56 4.80 -14.84
CA ARG A 65 -14.18 3.89 -15.95
C ARG A 65 -12.73 4.14 -16.36
N GLY A 66 -12.04 3.08 -16.82
CA GLY A 66 -10.70 3.17 -17.41
C GLY A 66 -9.56 3.45 -16.43
N CYS A 67 -9.80 3.25 -15.13
CA CYS A 67 -8.80 3.48 -14.09
C CYS A 67 -8.06 2.19 -13.72
N PRO A 68 -6.84 2.29 -13.16
CA PRO A 68 -6.00 1.11 -12.87
C PRO A 68 -6.50 0.28 -11.68
N ARG A 69 -7.45 0.81 -10.89
CA ARG A 69 -8.14 0.12 -9.79
C ARG A 69 -9.64 0.19 -10.02
N ALA A 70 -10.40 -0.73 -9.42
CA ALA A 70 -11.86 -0.75 -9.53
C ALA A 70 -12.49 0.45 -8.80
N ILE A 71 -11.84 0.92 -7.74
CA ILE A 71 -12.19 2.14 -7.02
C ILE A 71 -10.98 3.08 -6.88
N MET A 72 -11.28 4.37 -6.80
CA MET A 72 -10.32 5.43 -6.52
C MET A 72 -10.79 6.29 -5.36
N SER A 73 -9.86 6.90 -4.64
CA SER A 73 -10.18 7.92 -3.64
C SER A 73 -10.62 9.21 -4.31
N ARG A 74 -11.70 9.82 -3.82
CA ARG A 74 -12.24 11.08 -4.35
C ARG A 74 -11.16 12.15 -4.56
N TYR A 75 -10.26 12.34 -3.58
CA TYR A 75 -9.10 13.20 -3.71
C TYR A 75 -7.82 12.41 -3.49
N GLY A 76 -6.83 12.61 -4.37
CA GLY A 76 -5.49 12.05 -4.20
C GLY A 76 -4.70 12.74 -3.08
N LEU A 77 -3.65 12.07 -2.60
CA LEU A 77 -2.82 12.58 -1.50
C LEU A 77 -2.17 13.94 -1.81
N SER A 78 -1.90 14.22 -3.09
CA SER A 78 -1.36 15.51 -3.55
C SER A 78 -2.29 16.70 -3.26
N GLU A 79 -3.60 16.46 -3.11
CA GLU A 79 -4.57 17.51 -2.83
C GLU A 79 -4.63 17.87 -1.34
N ARG A 80 -3.92 17.15 -0.46
CA ARG A 80 -3.95 17.36 1.00
C ARG A 80 -3.54 18.78 1.39
N SER A 81 -2.50 19.34 0.78
CA SER A 81 -2.07 20.74 1.03
C SER A 81 -3.16 21.75 0.66
N ARG A 82 -3.90 21.51 -0.44
CA ARG A 82 -5.03 22.36 -0.87
C ARG A 82 -6.23 22.23 0.07
N LEU A 83 -6.55 21.01 0.51
CA LEU A 83 -7.59 20.77 1.52
C LEU A 83 -7.27 21.47 2.85
N ARG A 84 -6.01 21.41 3.29
CA ARG A 84 -5.51 22.14 4.47
C ARG A 84 -5.72 23.64 4.32
N ALA A 85 -5.32 24.22 3.19
CA ALA A 85 -5.52 25.65 2.92
C ALA A 85 -7.01 26.04 2.96
N LEU A 86 -7.88 25.20 2.37
CA LEU A 86 -9.32 25.44 2.32
C LEU A 86 -9.99 25.35 3.71
N LYS A 87 -9.63 24.32 4.50
CA LYS A 87 -10.34 23.96 5.73
C LYS A 87 -9.81 24.64 6.99
N ARG A 88 -8.54 25.06 7.01
CA ARG A 88 -7.92 25.74 8.17
C ARG A 88 -8.17 27.25 8.21
N ARG A 89 -8.61 27.85 7.10
CA ARG A 89 -8.78 29.31 6.98
C ARG A 89 -9.82 29.82 7.99
N GLY A 90 -9.44 30.83 8.76
CA GLY A 90 -10.33 31.51 9.72
C GLY A 90 -10.41 30.87 11.11
N TYR A 91 -9.73 29.74 11.33
CA TYR A 91 -9.74 29.00 12.59
C TYR A 91 -8.43 29.16 13.37
N LYS A 92 -8.48 28.95 14.68
CA LYS A 92 -7.35 29.13 15.61
C LYS A 92 -6.74 27.81 16.08
N TYR A 93 -7.50 26.72 16.05
CA TYR A 93 -7.05 25.41 16.55
C TYR A 93 -7.30 24.33 15.50
N LEU A 94 -6.42 23.33 15.46
CA LEU A 94 -6.54 22.15 14.60
C LEU A 94 -6.42 20.89 15.46
N LEU A 95 -7.46 20.06 15.47
CA LEU A 95 -7.39 18.68 15.93
C LEU A 95 -6.83 17.81 14.80
N LYS A 96 -5.67 17.20 15.06
CA LYS A 96 -5.14 16.08 14.28
C LYS A 96 -5.43 14.81 15.05
N ALA A 97 -6.05 13.81 14.43
CA ALA A 97 -6.28 12.50 15.03
C ALA A 97 -6.06 11.39 13.99
N ASP A 98 -5.57 10.24 14.42
CA ASP A 98 -5.25 9.06 13.60
C ASP A 98 -5.77 7.83 14.36
N LEU A 99 -6.22 6.80 13.66
CA LEU A 99 -6.66 5.55 14.31
C LEU A 99 -5.48 4.61 14.57
N SER A 100 -5.49 3.96 15.74
CA SER A 100 -4.48 2.96 16.06
C SER A 100 -4.69 1.70 15.24
N GLN A 101 -3.73 1.37 14.35
CA GLN A 101 -3.71 0.12 13.57
C GLN A 101 -5.03 -0.20 12.85
N PHE A 102 -5.62 0.81 12.20
CA PHE A 102 -7.01 0.77 11.70
C PHE A 102 -7.43 -0.53 11.00
N TYR A 103 -6.75 -0.94 9.93
CA TYR A 103 -7.11 -2.15 9.18
C TYR A 103 -6.89 -3.44 10.00
N PRO A 104 -5.74 -3.66 10.64
CA PRO A 104 -5.53 -4.82 11.53
C PRO A 104 -6.49 -4.94 12.71
N THR A 105 -7.03 -3.84 13.22
CA THR A 105 -7.92 -3.84 14.40
C THR A 105 -9.40 -3.72 14.06
N LEU A 106 -9.77 -3.54 12.78
CA LEU A 106 -11.16 -3.39 12.39
C LEU A 106 -11.93 -4.67 12.75
N TYR A 107 -12.91 -4.54 13.65
CA TYR A 107 -13.79 -5.64 14.05
C TYR A 107 -14.84 -5.87 12.96
N THR A 108 -14.88 -7.05 12.34
CA THR A 108 -15.69 -7.30 11.14
C THR A 108 -17.19 -7.20 11.43
N HIS A 109 -17.63 -7.53 12.65
CA HIS A 109 -19.02 -7.33 13.07
C HIS A 109 -19.42 -5.86 13.22
N SER A 110 -18.47 -4.91 13.20
CA SER A 110 -18.79 -3.47 13.10
C SER A 110 -19.36 -3.09 11.72
N ILE A 111 -19.14 -3.91 10.69
CA ILE A 111 -19.63 -3.68 9.32
C ILE A 111 -21.17 -3.69 9.26
N PRO A 112 -21.88 -4.73 9.77
CA PRO A 112 -23.33 -4.68 9.85
C PRO A 112 -23.83 -3.59 10.81
N TRP A 113 -23.09 -3.23 11.86
CA TRP A 113 -23.48 -2.10 12.72
C TRP A 113 -23.45 -0.78 11.95
N ALA A 114 -22.45 -0.58 11.09
CA ALA A 114 -22.31 0.62 10.28
C ALA A 114 -23.42 0.74 9.23
N LEU A 115 -23.80 -0.37 8.59
CA LEU A 115 -24.83 -0.36 7.54
C LEU A 115 -26.28 -0.38 8.07
N HIS A 116 -26.52 -1.04 9.21
CA HIS A 116 -27.89 -1.34 9.67
C HIS A 116 -28.19 -0.85 11.11
N SER A 117 -27.20 -0.31 11.83
CA SER A 117 -27.19 -0.08 13.29
C SER A 117 -26.95 -1.33 14.14
N LYS A 118 -26.23 -1.16 15.26
CA LYS A 118 -25.94 -2.24 16.24
C LYS A 118 -27.23 -2.85 16.82
N ALA A 119 -28.28 -2.05 16.99
CA ALA A 119 -29.58 -2.51 17.48
C ALA A 119 -30.27 -3.45 16.47
N ALA A 120 -30.29 -3.08 15.18
CA ALA A 120 -30.86 -3.93 14.14
C ALA A 120 -30.07 -5.25 14.01
N SER A 121 -28.73 -5.21 14.01
CA SER A 121 -27.90 -6.42 13.95
C SER A 121 -28.16 -7.38 15.12
N LYS A 122 -28.28 -6.87 16.35
CA LYS A 122 -28.65 -7.68 17.52
C LYS A 122 -30.04 -8.30 17.41
N SER A 123 -30.99 -7.62 16.76
CA SER A 123 -32.35 -8.15 16.55
C SER A 123 -32.36 -9.36 15.61
N VAL A 124 -31.49 -9.37 14.59
CA VAL A 124 -31.36 -10.49 13.63
C VAL A 124 -30.80 -11.73 14.33
N LEU A 125 -29.81 -11.57 15.22
CA LEU A 125 -29.23 -12.69 15.99
C LEU A 125 -30.26 -13.43 16.87
N LYS A 126 -31.28 -12.71 17.35
CA LYS A 126 -32.35 -13.32 18.17
C LYS A 126 -33.34 -14.14 17.35
N ASN A 127 -33.37 -14.00 16.03
CA ASN A 127 -34.32 -14.69 15.16
C ASN A 127 -33.59 -15.40 14.00
N LYS A 128 -33.21 -16.67 14.23
CA LYS A 128 -32.48 -17.50 13.26
C LYS A 128 -33.19 -17.70 11.91
N ALA A 129 -34.48 -17.38 11.79
CA ALA A 129 -35.23 -17.46 10.55
C ALA A 129 -35.05 -16.22 9.64
N LYS A 130 -34.43 -15.13 10.12
CA LYS A 130 -34.18 -13.94 9.29
C LYS A 130 -33.03 -14.16 8.30
N THR A 131 -33.22 -13.68 7.07
CA THR A 131 -32.17 -13.61 6.05
C THR A 131 -31.04 -12.69 6.53
N LYS A 132 -29.79 -13.11 6.27
CA LYS A 132 -28.60 -12.29 6.55
C LYS A 132 -28.69 -10.98 5.77
N SER A 133 -28.43 -9.85 6.44
CA SER A 133 -28.37 -8.54 5.79
C SER A 133 -27.16 -8.42 4.87
N LEU A 134 -27.13 -7.36 4.04
CA LEU A 134 -25.94 -7.03 3.24
C LEU A 134 -24.67 -6.91 4.09
N GLY A 135 -24.79 -6.31 5.29
CA GLY A 135 -23.65 -6.14 6.19
C GLY A 135 -23.16 -7.45 6.77
N ASP A 136 -24.08 -8.34 7.15
CA ASP A 136 -23.74 -9.68 7.67
C ASP A 136 -23.06 -10.54 6.60
N ASN A 137 -23.43 -10.38 5.33
CA ASN A 137 -22.80 -11.10 4.22
C ASN A 137 -21.39 -10.56 3.92
N ILE A 138 -21.19 -9.23 3.96
CA ILE A 138 -19.85 -8.62 3.79
C ILE A 138 -18.91 -9.06 4.92
N ASP A 139 -19.38 -8.98 6.17
CA ASP A 139 -18.67 -9.45 7.36
C ASP A 139 -18.23 -10.92 7.21
N LEU A 140 -19.17 -11.80 6.84
CA LEU A 140 -18.88 -13.21 6.62
C LEU A 140 -17.79 -13.45 5.56
N PHE A 141 -17.79 -12.69 4.46
CA PHE A 141 -16.75 -12.81 3.44
C PHE A 141 -15.38 -12.36 3.94
N HIS A 142 -15.29 -11.32 4.77
CA HIS A 142 -14.03 -10.92 5.41
C HIS A 142 -13.49 -12.03 6.31
N MET A 143 -14.37 -12.69 7.06
CA MET A 143 -13.98 -13.87 7.85
C MET A 143 -13.54 -15.03 6.95
N TYR A 144 -14.21 -15.30 5.82
CA TYR A 144 -13.79 -16.35 4.86
C TYR A 144 -12.40 -16.11 4.28
N MET A 145 -12.01 -14.85 4.07
CA MET A 145 -10.69 -14.46 3.59
C MET A 145 -9.62 -14.40 4.69
N ASN A 146 -9.99 -14.62 5.95
CA ASN A 146 -9.14 -14.43 7.12
C ASN A 146 -9.33 -15.56 8.13
N ASP A 147 -9.54 -16.79 7.65
CA ASP A 147 -9.61 -18.02 8.45
C ASP A 147 -10.55 -17.96 9.66
N GLY A 148 -11.73 -17.37 9.47
CA GLY A 148 -12.75 -17.25 10.51
C GLY A 148 -12.49 -16.18 11.55
N GLN A 149 -11.38 -15.43 11.45
CA GLN A 149 -11.06 -14.35 12.37
C GLN A 149 -12.02 -13.18 12.20
N THR A 150 -12.44 -12.61 13.33
CA THR A 150 -13.39 -11.49 13.40
C THR A 150 -12.70 -10.13 13.55
N HIS A 151 -11.37 -10.11 13.68
CA HIS A 151 -10.57 -8.89 13.78
C HIS A 151 -9.57 -8.81 12.64
N GLY A 152 -9.50 -7.62 12.07
CA GLY A 152 -8.59 -7.28 11.01
C GLY A 152 -9.14 -7.59 9.63
N ILE A 153 -8.95 -6.65 8.72
CA ILE A 153 -9.20 -6.82 7.28
C ILE A 153 -7.90 -6.60 6.49
N ALA A 154 -7.81 -7.20 5.30
CA ALA A 154 -6.59 -7.14 4.48
C ALA A 154 -6.24 -5.69 4.10
N ILE A 155 -4.96 -5.31 4.22
CA ILE A 155 -4.46 -4.02 3.74
C ILE A 155 -4.09 -4.15 2.27
N GLY A 156 -4.68 -3.31 1.42
CA GLY A 156 -4.37 -3.26 -0.01
C GLY A 156 -5.59 -3.44 -0.92
N PRO A 157 -6.40 -4.50 -0.77
CA PRO A 157 -7.50 -4.79 -1.69
C PRO A 157 -8.61 -3.72 -1.71
N ASP A 158 -9.26 -3.55 -2.86
CA ASP A 158 -10.32 -2.55 -3.09
C ASP A 158 -11.51 -2.77 -2.13
N ILE A 159 -11.92 -4.03 -1.94
CA ILE A 159 -13.03 -4.37 -1.03
C ILE A 159 -12.76 -3.95 0.42
N SER A 160 -11.50 -4.01 0.87
CA SER A 160 -11.13 -3.57 2.22
C SER A 160 -11.19 -2.05 2.35
N HIS A 161 -10.84 -1.31 1.30
CA HIS A 161 -11.01 0.16 1.28
C HIS A 161 -12.49 0.55 1.30
N ILE A 162 -13.36 -0.14 0.54
CA ILE A 162 -14.82 0.05 0.63
C ILE A 162 -15.31 -0.22 2.04
N THR A 163 -14.92 -1.35 2.65
CA THR A 163 -15.32 -1.71 4.01
C THR A 163 -14.87 -0.69 5.06
N ALA A 164 -13.62 -0.23 4.97
CA ALA A 164 -13.11 0.81 5.85
C ALA A 164 -13.94 2.10 5.75
N GLU A 165 -14.31 2.52 4.54
CA GLU A 165 -15.12 3.72 4.32
C GLU A 165 -16.60 3.53 4.71
N ILE A 166 -17.15 2.32 4.63
CA ILE A 166 -18.48 1.99 5.17
C ILE A 166 -18.53 2.26 6.68
N VAL A 167 -17.55 1.74 7.42
CA VAL A 167 -17.48 1.92 8.88
C VAL A 167 -17.24 3.38 9.23
N MET A 168 -16.28 4.03 8.57
CA MET A 168 -15.96 5.43 8.85
C MET A 168 -17.06 6.40 8.41
N ALA A 169 -17.86 6.09 7.39
CA ALA A 169 -19.03 6.89 7.04
C ALA A 169 -20.08 6.89 8.17
N ALA A 170 -20.27 5.77 8.87
CA ALA A 170 -21.16 5.72 10.03
C ALA A 170 -20.61 6.54 11.22
N VAL A 171 -19.27 6.56 11.39
CA VAL A 171 -18.60 7.46 12.36
C VAL A 171 -18.83 8.91 11.98
N ASP A 172 -18.62 9.28 10.70
CA ASP A 172 -18.81 10.64 10.20
C ASP A 172 -20.26 11.13 10.43
N GLN A 173 -21.25 10.29 10.14
CA GLN A 173 -22.67 10.59 10.35
C GLN A 173 -22.96 10.88 11.83
N GLN A 174 -22.48 10.04 12.76
CA GLN A 174 -22.69 10.26 14.19
C GLN A 174 -21.96 11.51 14.69
N LEU A 175 -20.75 11.77 14.20
CA LEU A 175 -19.95 12.92 14.59
C LEU A 175 -20.61 14.22 14.13
N LEU A 176 -21.03 14.29 12.86
CA LEU A 176 -21.70 15.46 12.31
C LEU A 176 -23.12 15.60 12.85
N HIS A 177 -23.81 14.53 13.22
CA HIS A 177 -25.10 14.66 13.91
C HIS A 177 -24.97 15.44 15.24
N ARG A 178 -23.89 15.23 16.00
CA ARG A 178 -23.66 15.90 17.29
C ARG A 178 -23.01 17.27 17.18
N TYR A 179 -22.11 17.48 16.21
CA TYR A 179 -21.19 18.62 16.20
C TYR A 179 -21.10 19.35 14.85
N ARG A 180 -22.12 19.25 13.97
CA ARG A 180 -22.10 19.83 12.61
C ARG A 180 -21.64 21.29 12.56
N SER A 181 -22.13 22.12 13.47
CA SER A 181 -21.84 23.56 13.50
C SER A 181 -20.42 23.89 13.92
N GLN A 182 -19.73 22.98 14.62
CA GLN A 182 -18.38 23.18 15.15
C GLN A 182 -17.30 22.65 14.21
N ILE A 183 -17.62 21.67 13.37
CA ILE A 183 -16.63 20.94 12.59
C ILE A 183 -16.40 21.60 11.21
N CYS A 184 -15.19 22.11 11.00
CA CYS A 184 -14.68 22.40 9.66
C CYS A 184 -13.40 21.60 9.38
N GLY A 185 -13.47 20.60 8.52
CA GLY A 185 -12.31 19.74 8.29
C GLY A 185 -12.51 18.72 7.19
N PHE A 186 -11.65 17.71 7.23
CA PHE A 186 -11.72 16.52 6.41
C PHE A 186 -11.06 15.34 7.14
N ARG A 187 -11.34 14.13 6.69
CA ARG A 187 -10.51 12.95 6.99
C ARG A 187 -9.92 12.35 5.72
N TYR A 188 -8.71 11.81 5.81
CA TYR A 188 -8.06 11.04 4.76
C TYR A 188 -7.92 9.60 5.23
N ILE A 189 -8.84 8.72 4.83
CA ILE A 189 -9.09 7.40 5.42
C ILE A 189 -9.39 7.56 6.91
N ASP A 190 -8.42 7.32 7.78
CA ASP A 190 -8.48 7.36 9.23
C ASP A 190 -7.81 8.60 9.84
N ASP A 191 -7.09 9.39 9.05
CA ASP A 191 -6.45 10.65 9.47
C ASP A 191 -7.48 11.79 9.48
N PHE A 192 -7.90 12.28 10.65
CA PHE A 192 -8.73 13.46 10.81
C PHE A 192 -7.89 14.74 10.92
N GLU A 193 -8.30 15.79 10.20
CA GLU A 193 -7.84 17.17 10.35
C GLU A 193 -9.07 18.10 10.48
N LEU A 194 -9.45 18.46 11.71
CA LEU A 194 -10.65 19.25 12.04
C LEU A 194 -10.25 20.59 12.68
N SER A 195 -10.77 21.70 12.17
CA SER A 195 -10.41 23.07 12.59
C SER A 195 -11.51 23.70 13.44
N PHE A 196 -11.12 24.47 14.47
CA PHE A 196 -12.00 25.04 15.50
C PHE A 196 -11.63 26.48 15.85
N GLU A 197 -12.61 27.27 16.30
CA GLU A 197 -12.40 28.67 16.70
C GLU A 197 -11.82 28.76 18.11
N THR A 198 -12.20 27.82 18.98
CA THR A 198 -11.76 27.75 20.37
C THR A 198 -11.16 26.40 20.72
N LEU A 199 -10.26 26.38 21.72
CA LEU A 199 -9.68 25.15 22.25
C LEU A 199 -10.76 24.23 22.85
N SER A 200 -11.74 24.81 23.55
CA SER A 200 -12.82 24.07 24.20
C SER A 200 -13.69 23.28 23.21
N GLU A 201 -13.98 23.85 22.03
CA GLU A 201 -14.67 23.11 20.96
C GLU A 201 -13.83 21.93 20.47
N ALA A 202 -12.53 22.13 20.26
CA ALA A 202 -11.63 21.07 19.82
C ALA A 202 -11.56 19.91 20.83
N GLU A 203 -11.46 20.22 22.13
CA GLU A 203 -11.46 19.22 23.21
C GLU A 203 -12.81 18.48 23.31
N THR A 204 -13.92 19.22 23.20
CA THR A 204 -15.27 18.65 23.22
C THR A 204 -15.48 17.67 22.07
N VAL A 205 -15.09 18.06 20.85
CA VAL A 205 -15.23 17.20 19.67
C VAL A 205 -14.25 16.02 19.72
N LEU A 206 -13.04 16.19 20.26
CA LEU A 206 -12.11 15.08 20.49
C LEU A 206 -12.73 14.02 21.41
N GLY A 207 -13.28 14.40 22.57
CA GLY A 207 -13.95 13.47 23.47
C GLY A 207 -15.17 12.79 22.84
N GLY A 208 -15.96 13.54 22.07
CA GLY A 208 -17.07 13.01 21.29
C GLY A 208 -16.63 11.98 20.23
N LEU A 209 -15.57 12.28 19.48
CA LEU A 209 -14.98 11.39 18.49
C LEU A 209 -14.48 10.08 19.13
N GLN A 210 -13.76 10.16 20.25
CA GLN A 210 -13.31 8.99 21.00
C GLN A 210 -14.49 8.10 21.42
N SER A 211 -15.55 8.70 21.97
CA SER A 211 -16.76 7.99 22.38
C SER A 211 -17.49 7.32 21.21
N ILE A 212 -17.54 7.97 20.04
CA ILE A 212 -18.18 7.38 18.85
C ILE A 212 -17.35 6.21 18.32
N LEU A 213 -16.04 6.39 18.18
CA LEU A 213 -15.12 5.35 17.67
C LEU A 213 -15.18 4.08 18.53
N SER A 214 -15.27 4.21 19.85
CA SER A 214 -15.35 3.05 20.75
C SER A 214 -16.62 2.22 20.52
N THR A 215 -17.71 2.80 20.01
CA THR A 215 -18.92 2.02 19.68
C THR A 215 -18.73 1.04 18.51
N PHE A 216 -17.70 1.27 17.69
CA PHE A 216 -17.25 0.43 16.58
C PHE A 216 -15.97 -0.35 16.91
N GLU A 217 -15.57 -0.41 18.19
CA GLU A 217 -14.32 -1.04 18.65
C GLU A 217 -13.05 -0.41 18.05
N LEU A 218 -13.10 0.87 17.71
CA LEU A 218 -11.96 1.63 17.20
C LEU A 218 -11.40 2.56 18.28
N SER A 219 -10.10 2.85 18.20
CA SER A 219 -9.41 3.73 19.14
C SER A 219 -8.48 4.70 18.43
N LEU A 220 -8.32 5.90 19.00
CA LEU A 220 -7.37 6.90 18.52
C LEU A 220 -5.94 6.50 18.92
N ASN A 221 -4.99 6.81 18.04
CA ASN A 221 -3.57 6.75 18.31
C ASN A 221 -3.17 7.95 19.19
N SER A 222 -2.93 7.72 20.48
CA SER A 222 -2.59 8.77 21.45
C SER A 222 -1.32 9.55 21.11
N ARG A 223 -0.35 8.94 20.40
CA ARG A 223 0.91 9.62 20.02
C ARG A 223 0.74 10.58 18.84
N LYS A 224 -0.26 10.35 17.99
CA LYS A 224 -0.53 11.18 16.80
C LYS A 224 -1.71 12.12 16.98
N THR A 225 -2.54 11.85 17.99
CA THR A 225 -3.67 12.71 18.34
C THR A 225 -3.21 13.92 19.13
N GLN A 226 -3.46 15.13 18.60
CA GLN A 226 -3.07 16.39 19.24
C GLN A 226 -3.95 17.55 18.77
N ILE A 227 -4.12 18.54 19.64
CA ILE A 227 -4.69 19.84 19.29
C ILE A 227 -3.52 20.83 19.22
N VAL A 228 -3.45 21.58 18.13
CA VAL A 228 -2.35 22.51 17.83
C VAL A 228 -2.88 23.85 17.36
N ASP A 229 -2.14 24.91 17.67
CA ASP A 229 -2.48 26.28 17.25
C ASP A 229 -2.25 26.48 15.76
N LEU A 230 -3.14 27.25 15.12
CA LEU A 230 -3.03 27.73 13.75
C LEU A 230 -2.55 29.20 13.73
N PRO A 231 -1.84 29.64 12.68
CA PRO A 231 -1.54 28.92 11.44
C PRO A 231 -0.37 27.92 11.58
N LEU A 232 -0.47 26.81 10.86
CA LEU A 232 0.62 25.85 10.67
C LEU A 232 1.05 25.80 9.21
N GLY A 233 2.30 25.39 9.00
CA GLY A 233 2.78 24.98 7.68
C GLY A 233 1.80 24.01 7.01
N LEU A 234 1.55 24.23 5.72
CA LEU A 234 0.74 23.34 4.90
C LEU A 234 1.50 22.07 4.51
N GLU A 235 2.83 22.17 4.50
CA GLU A 235 3.81 21.13 4.16
C GLU A 235 4.96 21.15 5.16
N ASP A 236 5.72 20.05 5.22
CA ASP A 236 6.86 19.93 6.10
C ASP A 236 8.04 20.77 5.61
N ARG A 237 8.76 21.41 6.55
CA ARG A 237 9.87 22.32 6.22
C ARG A 237 10.95 21.67 5.37
N TRP A 238 11.31 20.41 5.65
CA TRP A 238 12.30 19.68 4.88
C TRP A 238 11.88 19.45 3.43
N ALA A 239 10.59 19.27 3.16
CA ALA A 239 10.07 19.08 1.81
C ALA A 239 10.18 20.40 1.03
N ILE A 240 9.84 21.53 1.67
CA ILE A 240 10.01 22.87 1.09
C ILE A 240 11.47 23.14 0.74
N ASP A 241 12.39 22.83 1.67
CA ASP A 241 13.82 23.06 1.49
C ASP A 241 14.38 22.23 0.31
N LEU A 242 14.04 20.94 0.24
CA LEU A 242 14.47 20.07 -0.87
C LEU A 242 13.81 20.48 -2.21
N ASN A 243 12.57 20.95 -2.20
CA ASN A 243 11.90 21.41 -3.40
C ASN A 243 12.59 22.64 -4.00
N LYS A 244 12.97 23.59 -3.15
CA LYS A 244 13.62 24.86 -3.53
C LYS A 244 15.09 24.70 -3.92
N PHE A 245 15.70 23.56 -3.67
CA PHE A 245 17.10 23.31 -4.02
C PHE A 245 17.32 23.50 -5.53
N VAL A 246 18.26 24.35 -5.90
CA VAL A 246 18.53 24.68 -7.31
C VAL A 246 19.57 23.71 -7.87
N ILE A 247 19.24 23.06 -8.97
CA ILE A 247 20.16 22.22 -9.73
C ILE A 247 20.48 22.93 -11.03
N ARG A 248 21.75 23.25 -11.28
CA ARG A 248 22.18 23.93 -12.51
C ARG A 248 21.90 23.08 -13.74
N ASN A 249 21.70 23.74 -14.87
CA ASN A 249 21.46 23.07 -16.15
C ASN A 249 22.77 22.59 -16.81
N LYS A 250 22.64 21.94 -17.97
CA LYS A 250 23.75 21.35 -18.74
C LYS A 250 24.85 22.31 -19.18
N LYS A 251 24.64 23.64 -19.12
CA LYS A 251 25.69 24.62 -19.48
C LYS A 251 26.89 24.58 -18.52
N SER A 252 26.73 23.96 -17.35
CA SER A 252 27.81 23.75 -16.38
C SER A 252 27.79 22.30 -15.89
N PRO A 253 28.29 21.31 -16.69
CA PRO A 253 28.24 19.89 -16.35
C PRO A 253 28.85 19.54 -14.99
N SER A 254 30.05 20.06 -14.70
CA SER A 254 30.71 19.86 -13.41
C SER A 254 29.94 20.51 -12.25
N GLY A 255 29.32 21.66 -12.50
CA GLY A 255 28.46 22.34 -11.53
C GLY A 255 27.20 21.55 -11.21
N GLN A 256 26.48 21.09 -12.25
CA GLN A 256 25.28 20.25 -12.08
C GLN A 256 25.61 18.96 -11.32
N ARG A 257 26.73 18.30 -11.64
CA ARG A 257 27.21 17.13 -10.90
C ARG A 257 27.38 17.43 -9.42
N ASN A 258 28.06 18.54 -9.09
CA ASN A 258 28.27 18.94 -7.70
C ASN A 258 26.96 19.33 -7.00
N ASP A 259 25.99 19.87 -7.72
CA ASP A 259 24.65 20.18 -7.19
C ASP A 259 23.89 18.90 -6.83
N PHE A 260 23.94 17.85 -7.67
CA PHE A 260 23.34 16.56 -7.34
C PHE A 260 23.98 15.94 -6.08
N ILE A 261 25.31 15.97 -5.99
CA ILE A 261 26.02 15.48 -4.81
C ILE A 261 25.55 16.24 -3.56
N SER A 262 25.56 17.58 -3.63
CA SER A 262 25.15 18.44 -2.51
C SER A 262 23.67 18.23 -2.11
N TYR A 263 22.80 18.04 -3.11
CA TYR A 263 21.38 17.75 -2.92
C TYR A 263 21.17 16.44 -2.17
N PHE A 264 21.81 15.36 -2.62
CA PHE A 264 21.70 14.05 -1.98
C PHE A 264 22.38 14.02 -0.62
N SER A 265 23.54 14.69 -0.43
CA SER A 265 24.15 14.88 0.89
C SER A 265 23.17 15.53 1.86
N THR A 266 22.52 16.63 1.45
CA THR A 266 21.49 17.30 2.26
C THR A 266 20.32 16.36 2.59
N ALA A 267 19.87 15.56 1.61
CA ALA A 267 18.79 14.60 1.82
C ALA A 267 19.20 13.47 2.78
N PHE A 268 20.43 12.95 2.70
CA PHE A 268 20.96 11.93 3.60
C PHE A 268 21.13 12.45 5.03
N GLU A 269 21.67 13.66 5.20
CA GLU A 269 21.78 14.31 6.50
C GLU A 269 20.40 14.45 7.15
N ARG A 270 19.41 14.98 6.41
CA ARG A 270 18.05 15.12 6.93
C ARG A 270 17.39 13.78 7.26
N ALA A 271 17.56 12.77 6.40
CA ALA A 271 17.04 11.43 6.65
C ALA A 271 17.68 10.78 7.88
N SER A 272 18.96 11.06 8.16
CA SER A 272 19.62 10.57 9.38
C SER A 272 19.05 11.22 10.66
N THR A 273 18.65 12.50 10.59
CA THR A 273 18.05 13.22 11.73
C THR A 273 16.57 12.91 11.96
N ASP A 274 15.86 12.53 10.90
CA ASP A 274 14.44 12.16 10.95
C ASP A 274 14.18 10.89 10.11
N PRO A 275 14.53 9.70 10.63
CA PRO A 275 14.42 8.45 9.89
C PRO A 275 12.98 8.07 9.54
N ALA A 276 12.00 8.55 10.31
CA ALA A 276 10.59 8.21 10.12
C ALA A 276 9.92 8.99 8.97
N SER A 277 10.53 10.09 8.52
CA SER A 277 10.03 10.88 7.40
C SER A 277 10.48 10.30 6.04
N PRO A 278 9.63 10.32 5.00
CA PRO A 278 9.94 9.79 3.67
C PRO A 278 10.88 10.69 2.84
N ILE A 279 11.93 11.24 3.46
CA ILE A 279 12.83 12.25 2.90
C ILE A 279 13.52 11.76 1.64
N LEU A 280 14.14 10.57 1.67
CA LEU A 280 14.86 10.02 0.53
C LEU A 280 13.93 9.68 -0.64
N ARG A 281 12.74 9.14 -0.35
CA ARG A 281 11.71 8.87 -1.37
C ARG A 281 11.26 10.16 -2.03
N TYR A 282 11.07 11.24 -1.27
CA TYR A 282 10.77 12.56 -1.80
C TYR A 282 11.92 13.09 -2.67
N ALA A 283 13.15 12.96 -2.20
CA ALA A 283 14.33 13.45 -2.90
C ALA A 283 14.49 12.80 -4.29
N LEU A 284 14.35 11.48 -4.35
CA LEU A 284 14.33 10.70 -5.59
C LEU A 284 13.21 11.16 -6.54
N ALA A 285 11.99 11.29 -6.01
CA ALA A 285 10.84 11.73 -6.80
C ALA A 285 10.98 13.17 -7.33
N ARG A 286 11.72 14.05 -6.64
CA ARG A 286 11.98 15.42 -7.11
C ARG A 286 12.95 15.42 -8.29
N VAL A 287 14.01 14.62 -8.25
CA VAL A 287 15.04 14.60 -9.31
C VAL A 287 14.67 13.74 -10.53
N GLN A 288 13.61 12.93 -10.47
CA GLN A 288 13.18 12.06 -11.58
C GLN A 288 12.86 12.79 -12.90
N ASN A 289 12.62 14.11 -12.85
CA ASN A 289 12.27 14.93 -14.01
C ASN A 289 13.46 15.77 -14.51
N GLU A 290 14.57 15.77 -13.78
CA GLU A 290 15.77 16.55 -14.09
C GLU A 290 16.48 16.02 -15.34
N ASN A 291 17.16 16.92 -16.04
CA ASN A 291 17.93 16.58 -17.23
C ASN A 291 19.42 16.47 -16.88
N VAL A 292 19.85 15.26 -16.54
CA VAL A 292 21.22 14.97 -16.12
C VAL A 292 22.18 14.98 -17.32
N ASP A 293 23.28 15.72 -17.20
CA ASP A 293 24.36 15.75 -18.18
C ASP A 293 25.14 14.41 -18.21
N PRO A 294 25.56 13.90 -19.38
CA PRO A 294 26.33 12.67 -19.48
C PRO A 294 27.60 12.64 -18.59
N LYS A 295 28.29 13.77 -18.40
CA LYS A 295 29.48 13.84 -17.53
C LYS A 295 29.14 13.72 -16.04
N GLY A 296 27.89 14.03 -15.67
CA GLY A 296 27.37 13.92 -14.31
C GLY A 296 26.62 12.61 -14.03
N TRP A 297 26.32 11.83 -15.08
CA TRP A 297 25.47 10.63 -14.98
C TRP A 297 25.96 9.61 -13.96
N GLY A 298 27.26 9.27 -13.99
CA GLY A 298 27.83 8.31 -13.04
C GLY A 298 27.69 8.75 -11.57
N ALA A 299 27.90 10.03 -11.29
CA ALA A 299 27.74 10.57 -9.93
C ALA A 299 26.26 10.56 -9.51
N PHE A 300 25.36 10.95 -10.40
CA PHE A 300 23.92 10.88 -10.16
C PHE A 300 23.47 9.45 -9.85
N CYS A 301 23.91 8.47 -10.64
CA CYS A 301 23.62 7.07 -10.39
C CYS A 301 24.11 6.62 -9.02
N ASN A 302 25.35 6.96 -8.65
CA ASN A 302 25.90 6.60 -7.35
C ASN A 302 25.12 7.24 -6.19
N CYS A 303 24.65 8.47 -6.34
CA CYS A 303 23.79 9.12 -5.34
C CYS A 303 22.42 8.41 -5.22
N VAL A 304 21.79 8.04 -6.34
CA VAL A 304 20.51 7.31 -6.32
C VAL A 304 20.67 5.91 -5.73
N LEU A 305 21.73 5.20 -6.08
CA LEU A 305 22.06 3.90 -5.51
C LEU A 305 22.40 4.01 -4.01
N GLY A 306 23.09 5.08 -3.61
CA GLY A 306 23.36 5.39 -2.21
C GLY A 306 22.09 5.57 -1.37
N ALA A 307 21.01 6.08 -1.96
CA ALA A 307 19.71 6.16 -1.27
C ALA A 307 19.12 4.79 -0.94
N ILE A 308 19.33 3.77 -1.80
CA ILE A 308 18.94 2.39 -1.53
C ILE A 308 19.77 1.81 -0.39
N SER A 309 21.09 2.06 -0.40
CA SER A 309 21.98 1.60 0.67
C SER A 309 21.66 2.23 2.03
N ALA A 310 21.24 3.50 2.04
CA ALA A 310 20.81 4.21 3.24
C ALA A 310 19.44 3.72 3.74
N ASP A 311 18.49 3.50 2.84
CA ASP A 311 17.15 2.99 3.14
C ASP A 311 16.64 2.15 1.96
N ALA A 312 16.63 0.83 2.13
CA ALA A 312 16.21 -0.11 1.10
C ALA A 312 14.71 0.02 0.74
N SER A 313 13.89 0.66 1.59
CA SER A 313 12.49 0.98 1.26
C SER A 313 12.37 1.97 0.09
N THR A 314 13.45 2.67 -0.26
CA THR A 314 13.51 3.60 -1.39
C THR A 314 13.70 2.91 -2.74
N LEU A 315 14.00 1.60 -2.74
CA LEU A 315 14.32 0.82 -3.95
C LEU A 315 13.33 1.07 -5.10
N PRO A 316 11.99 1.02 -4.93
CA PRO A 316 11.06 1.26 -6.05
C PRO A 316 11.19 2.68 -6.63
N ALA A 317 11.35 3.68 -5.77
CA ALA A 317 11.48 5.08 -6.19
C ALA A 317 12.84 5.34 -6.86
N ALA A 318 13.91 4.71 -6.37
CA ALA A 318 15.25 4.81 -6.93
C ALA A 318 15.31 4.16 -8.32
N LEU A 319 14.75 2.96 -8.47
CA LEU A 319 14.64 2.27 -9.75
C LEU A 319 13.83 3.07 -10.77
N ALA A 320 12.66 3.63 -10.36
CA ALA A 320 11.85 4.47 -11.22
C ALA A 320 12.58 5.76 -11.65
N THR A 321 13.32 6.37 -10.73
CA THR A 321 14.14 7.57 -10.99
C THR A 321 15.26 7.26 -11.98
N LEU A 322 16.01 6.17 -11.76
CA LEU A 322 17.07 5.73 -12.67
C LEU A 322 16.51 5.46 -14.08
N HIS A 323 15.44 4.67 -14.19
CA HIS A 323 14.84 4.32 -15.47
C HIS A 323 14.36 5.55 -16.25
N LYS A 324 13.63 6.43 -15.57
CA LYS A 324 13.03 7.61 -16.18
C LYS A 324 14.08 8.61 -16.66
N VAL A 325 15.08 8.90 -15.82
CA VAL A 325 16.15 9.84 -16.16
C VAL A 325 17.07 9.26 -17.24
N ALA A 326 17.37 7.95 -17.19
CA ALA A 326 18.14 7.28 -18.22
C ALA A 326 17.45 7.36 -19.58
N THR A 327 16.17 6.96 -19.63
CA THR A 327 15.37 6.96 -20.86
C THR A 327 15.22 8.37 -21.45
N LYS A 328 14.90 9.37 -20.63
CA LYS A 328 14.74 10.77 -21.08
C LYS A 328 16.07 11.40 -21.50
N GLY A 329 17.17 11.02 -20.84
CA GLY A 329 18.50 11.57 -21.08
C GLY A 329 19.31 10.85 -22.16
N GLY A 330 18.85 9.70 -22.64
CA GLY A 330 19.60 8.83 -23.55
C GLY A 330 20.78 8.13 -22.88
N HIS A 331 20.72 7.90 -21.56
CA HIS A 331 21.78 7.24 -20.80
C HIS A 331 21.55 5.73 -20.69
N SER A 332 22.62 4.98 -20.46
CA SER A 332 22.54 3.56 -20.12
C SER A 332 22.39 3.35 -18.61
N ILE A 333 21.65 2.30 -18.24
CA ILE A 333 21.53 1.88 -16.84
C ILE A 333 22.87 1.29 -16.38
N PRO A 334 23.41 1.70 -15.22
CA PRO A 334 24.67 1.19 -14.69
C PRO A 334 24.51 -0.22 -14.10
N LYS A 335 24.39 -1.24 -14.96
CA LYS A 335 24.08 -2.63 -14.56
C LYS A 335 25.06 -3.21 -13.53
N GLY A 336 26.35 -2.88 -13.62
CA GLY A 336 27.37 -3.36 -12.67
C GLY A 336 27.13 -2.84 -11.24
N PRO A 337 27.19 -1.51 -11.01
CA PRO A 337 26.87 -0.92 -9.72
C PRO A 337 25.47 -1.27 -9.21
N LEU A 338 24.46 -1.31 -10.10
CA LEU A 338 23.11 -1.73 -9.73
C LEU A 338 23.11 -3.18 -9.23
N GLY A 339 23.73 -4.11 -9.96
CA GLY A 339 23.83 -5.51 -9.55
C GLY A 339 24.53 -5.72 -8.22
N GLN A 340 25.57 -4.93 -7.91
CA GLN A 340 26.20 -4.95 -6.59
C GLN A 340 25.21 -4.57 -5.47
N VAL A 341 24.43 -3.51 -5.67
CA VAL A 341 23.42 -3.08 -4.71
C VAL A 341 22.28 -4.10 -4.59
N LEU A 342 21.77 -4.63 -5.70
CA LEU A 342 20.69 -5.62 -5.70
C LEU A 342 21.08 -6.89 -4.95
N ASN A 343 22.28 -7.44 -5.22
CA ASN A 343 22.78 -8.62 -4.51
C ASN A 343 23.01 -8.34 -3.02
N SER A 344 23.55 -7.16 -2.68
CA SER A 344 23.69 -6.74 -1.28
C SER A 344 22.34 -6.64 -0.55
N VAL A 345 21.33 -6.09 -1.22
CA VAL A 345 19.96 -6.02 -0.69
C VAL A 345 19.41 -7.42 -0.46
N ILE A 346 19.49 -8.31 -1.46
CA ILE A 346 19.00 -9.69 -1.33
C ILE A 346 19.67 -10.40 -0.15
N SER A 347 21.00 -10.44 -0.11
CA SER A 347 21.74 -11.14 0.95
C SER A 347 21.44 -10.61 2.35
N LYS A 348 21.25 -9.30 2.51
CA LYS A 348 20.97 -8.68 3.81
C LYS A 348 19.52 -8.88 4.25
N HIS A 349 18.58 -8.65 3.34
CA HIS A 349 17.15 -8.56 3.66
C HIS A 349 16.42 -9.89 3.60
N SER A 350 16.98 -10.90 2.94
CA SER A 350 16.41 -12.25 2.99
C SER A 350 16.51 -12.88 4.38
N ILE A 351 17.61 -12.61 5.10
CA ILE A 351 17.87 -13.15 6.43
C ILE A 351 16.91 -12.53 7.47
N THR A 352 16.56 -11.25 7.30
CA THR A 352 15.65 -10.54 8.20
C THR A 352 14.17 -10.74 7.88
N GLY A 353 13.83 -11.45 6.80
CA GLY A 353 12.44 -11.65 6.38
C GLY A 353 11.80 -10.40 5.73
N ASP A 354 12.62 -9.51 5.18
CA ASP A 354 12.18 -8.24 4.58
C ASP A 354 11.73 -8.45 3.12
N GLY A 355 10.59 -9.12 2.96
CA GLY A 355 10.07 -9.59 1.66
C GLY A 355 9.95 -8.52 0.58
N ASN A 356 9.54 -7.28 0.90
CA ASN A 356 9.33 -6.23 -0.09
C ASN A 356 10.64 -5.79 -0.76
N GLU A 357 11.72 -5.60 0.00
CA GLU A 357 13.04 -5.23 -0.53
C GLU A 357 13.59 -6.31 -1.45
N VAL A 358 13.51 -7.57 -1.00
CA VAL A 358 13.98 -8.72 -1.76
C VAL A 358 13.15 -8.86 -3.05
N ALA A 359 11.83 -8.74 -2.97
CA ALA A 359 10.95 -8.80 -4.13
C ALA A 359 11.28 -7.70 -5.17
N TRP A 360 11.49 -6.46 -4.73
CA TRP A 360 11.89 -5.38 -5.65
C TRP A 360 13.29 -5.59 -6.24
N ALA A 361 14.21 -6.18 -5.48
CA ALA A 361 15.54 -6.49 -5.99
C ALA A 361 15.52 -7.60 -7.03
N LEU A 362 14.75 -8.66 -6.79
CA LEU A 362 14.51 -9.75 -7.76
C LEU A 362 13.80 -9.25 -9.01
N TRP A 363 12.76 -8.42 -8.85
CA TRP A 363 12.06 -7.80 -9.97
C TRP A 363 13.01 -6.94 -10.81
N ALA A 364 13.89 -6.16 -10.18
CA ALA A 364 14.90 -5.37 -10.89
C ALA A 364 15.88 -6.26 -11.66
N SER A 365 16.35 -7.35 -11.05
CA SER A 365 17.21 -8.33 -11.72
C SER A 365 16.53 -8.91 -12.95
N LEU A 366 15.25 -9.28 -12.86
CA LEU A 366 14.44 -9.74 -13.99
C LEU A 366 14.28 -8.65 -15.07
N ALA A 367 13.96 -7.43 -14.67
CA ALA A 367 13.66 -6.32 -15.58
C ALA A 367 14.88 -5.85 -16.40
N TRP A 368 16.10 -5.91 -15.84
CA TRP A 368 17.33 -5.50 -16.52
C TRP A 368 18.26 -6.66 -16.90
N SER A 369 17.82 -7.90 -16.68
CA SER A 369 18.61 -9.12 -16.87
C SER A 369 19.96 -9.04 -16.15
N ILE A 370 19.91 -8.75 -14.85
CA ILE A 370 21.09 -8.67 -13.97
C ILE A 370 21.21 -10.00 -13.22
N PRO A 371 22.38 -10.68 -13.27
CA PRO A 371 22.59 -11.92 -12.55
C PRO A 371 22.51 -11.76 -11.02
N ILE A 372 22.00 -12.79 -10.37
CA ILE A 372 21.97 -12.92 -8.91
C ILE A 372 23.09 -13.86 -8.51
N SER A 373 23.92 -13.44 -7.56
CA SER A 373 25.08 -14.21 -7.11
C SER A 373 24.66 -15.47 -6.36
N ALA A 374 25.54 -16.47 -6.32
CA ALA A 374 25.23 -17.72 -5.62
C ALA A 374 25.02 -17.51 -4.12
N GLU A 375 25.74 -16.55 -3.51
CA GLU A 375 25.57 -16.19 -2.10
C GLU A 375 24.19 -15.60 -1.84
N ALA A 376 23.73 -14.69 -2.70
CA ALA A 376 22.41 -14.08 -2.61
C ALA A 376 21.29 -15.09 -2.89
N ALA A 377 21.46 -15.98 -3.87
CA ALA A 377 20.44 -16.96 -4.24
C ALA A 377 20.21 -18.02 -3.15
N LYS A 378 21.26 -18.45 -2.43
CA LYS A 378 21.16 -19.44 -1.36
C LYS A 378 20.29 -18.98 -0.19
N THR A 379 20.23 -17.68 0.07
CA THR A 379 19.44 -17.14 1.19
C THR A 379 17.95 -16.97 0.86
N LEU A 380 17.58 -16.99 -0.43
CA LEU A 380 16.18 -16.84 -0.89
C LEU A 380 15.30 -18.02 -0.50
N GLY A 381 15.83 -19.25 -0.61
CA GLY A 381 15.09 -20.49 -0.35
C GLY A 381 14.57 -20.66 1.08
N LEU A 382 15.10 -19.85 2.00
CA LEU A 382 14.72 -19.82 3.41
C LEU A 382 13.55 -18.86 3.70
N MET A 383 13.13 -18.06 2.72
CA MET A 383 12.06 -17.08 2.90
C MET A 383 10.69 -17.69 2.67
N GLU A 384 9.82 -17.56 3.66
CA GLU A 384 8.39 -17.87 3.56
C GLU A 384 7.59 -16.65 3.07
N ASP A 385 7.89 -16.19 1.85
CA ASP A 385 7.15 -15.10 1.17
C ASP A 385 6.85 -15.50 -0.28
N ASP A 386 5.57 -15.65 -0.62
CA ASP A 386 5.12 -16.11 -1.94
C ASP A 386 5.61 -15.22 -3.08
N ILE A 387 5.69 -13.90 -2.86
CA ILE A 387 6.13 -12.94 -3.89
C ILE A 387 7.61 -13.16 -4.17
N VAL A 388 8.42 -13.29 -3.12
CA VAL A 388 9.85 -13.59 -3.25
C VAL A 388 10.05 -14.93 -3.94
N ALA A 389 9.35 -15.98 -3.50
CA ALA A 389 9.47 -17.32 -4.07
C ALA A 389 9.11 -17.36 -5.57
N ILE A 390 8.00 -16.72 -5.97
CA ILE A 390 7.59 -16.62 -7.38
C ILE A 390 8.65 -15.90 -8.22
N LEU A 391 9.19 -14.78 -7.74
CA LEU A 391 10.21 -14.01 -8.46
C LEU A 391 11.55 -14.76 -8.54
N ALA A 392 11.94 -15.47 -7.48
CA ALA A 392 13.16 -16.27 -7.45
C ALA A 392 13.09 -17.47 -8.42
N LEU A 393 11.96 -18.19 -8.43
CA LEU A 393 11.70 -19.26 -9.41
C LEU A 393 11.71 -18.71 -10.85
N ASP A 394 11.17 -17.50 -11.06
CA ASP A 394 11.23 -16.87 -12.37
C ASP A 394 12.66 -16.52 -12.78
N ALA A 395 13.46 -15.97 -11.86
CA ALA A 395 14.84 -15.60 -12.10
C ALA A 395 15.71 -16.82 -12.43
N GLU A 396 15.56 -17.93 -11.72
CA GLU A 396 16.24 -19.19 -12.04
C GLU A 396 15.79 -19.72 -13.40
N SER A 397 14.50 -19.78 -13.68
CA SER A 397 14.00 -20.25 -14.99
C SER A 397 14.37 -19.32 -16.17
N SER A 398 14.78 -18.08 -15.88
CA SER A 398 15.28 -17.11 -16.85
C SER A 398 16.81 -17.11 -16.96
N GLY A 399 17.51 -18.00 -16.24
CA GLY A 399 18.97 -18.11 -16.24
C GLY A 399 19.70 -16.98 -15.52
N LEU A 400 19.02 -16.25 -14.63
CA LEU A 400 19.64 -15.20 -13.80
C LEU A 400 20.19 -15.75 -12.47
N ILE A 401 19.74 -16.94 -12.07
CA ILE A 401 20.31 -17.75 -11.00
C ILE A 401 20.81 -19.04 -11.64
N ASP A 402 22.03 -19.45 -11.33
CA ASP A 402 22.60 -20.70 -11.84
C ASP A 402 21.78 -21.91 -11.38
N ALA A 403 21.72 -22.93 -12.23
CA ALA A 403 20.98 -24.15 -11.94
C ALA A 403 21.47 -24.83 -10.66
N ASN A 404 20.54 -25.32 -9.84
CA ASN A 404 20.79 -25.99 -8.56
C ASN A 404 21.39 -25.12 -7.43
N VAL A 405 21.48 -23.79 -7.62
CA VAL A 405 21.90 -22.88 -6.55
C VAL A 405 20.75 -22.51 -5.62
N LEU A 406 19.54 -22.36 -6.17
CA LEU A 406 18.34 -22.03 -5.41
C LEU A 406 17.80 -23.27 -4.71
N ASP A 407 17.87 -23.29 -3.37
CA ASP A 407 17.23 -24.33 -2.57
C ASP A 407 15.71 -24.11 -2.54
N LYS A 408 14.95 -25.10 -2.99
CA LYS A 408 13.48 -25.06 -3.07
C LYS A 408 12.81 -26.02 -2.09
N HIS A 409 13.59 -26.66 -1.20
CA HIS A 409 13.08 -27.72 -0.34
C HIS A 409 11.94 -27.22 0.57
N ALA A 410 12.14 -26.08 1.24
CA ALA A 410 11.13 -25.47 2.10
C ALA A 410 9.82 -25.18 1.34
N TRP A 411 9.90 -24.53 0.18
CA TRP A 411 8.72 -24.27 -0.66
C TRP A 411 8.04 -25.54 -1.16
N SER A 412 8.81 -26.58 -1.48
CA SER A 412 8.25 -27.87 -1.91
C SER A 412 7.49 -28.57 -0.78
N LEU A 413 7.96 -28.46 0.46
CA LEU A 413 7.25 -28.98 1.63
C LEU A 413 5.89 -28.29 1.80
N LEU A 414 5.85 -26.95 1.74
CA LEU A 414 4.61 -26.17 1.83
C LEU A 414 3.60 -26.57 0.72
N LEU A 415 4.08 -26.81 -0.50
CA LEU A 415 3.24 -27.17 -1.65
C LEU A 415 2.71 -28.61 -1.60
N ASN A 416 3.28 -29.47 -0.75
CA ASN A 416 2.86 -30.86 -0.58
C ASN A 416 1.76 -31.01 0.49
N GLU A 417 1.41 -29.95 1.22
CA GLU A 417 0.30 -29.98 2.17
C GLU A 417 -1.05 -30.13 1.46
N ASP A 418 -1.95 -30.93 2.05
CA ASP A 418 -3.27 -31.25 1.46
C ASP A 418 -4.17 -30.02 1.32
N ASP A 419 -3.95 -28.99 2.16
CA ASP A 419 -4.71 -27.74 2.21
C ASP A 419 -3.97 -26.55 1.62
N ALA A 420 -2.85 -26.76 0.91
CA ALA A 420 -2.04 -25.69 0.31
C ALA A 420 -2.81 -24.70 -0.59
N HIS A 421 -3.95 -25.13 -1.15
CA HIS A 421 -4.84 -24.30 -1.97
C HIS A 421 -5.71 -23.29 -1.18
N ILE A 422 -5.82 -23.45 0.15
CA ILE A 422 -6.54 -22.55 1.08
C ILE A 422 -5.66 -21.99 2.20
N ALA A 423 -4.44 -22.52 2.38
CA ALA A 423 -3.45 -22.06 3.34
C ALA A 423 -2.76 -20.74 2.91
N GLU A 424 -1.80 -20.29 3.72
CA GLU A 424 -1.11 -18.99 3.59
C GLU A 424 -0.28 -18.86 2.31
N HIS A 425 0.11 -19.98 1.71
CA HIS A 425 0.95 -20.05 0.51
C HIS A 425 0.18 -20.45 -0.75
N TRP A 426 -1.12 -20.13 -0.82
CA TRP A 426 -1.96 -20.48 -1.96
C TRP A 426 -1.47 -19.83 -3.27
N LEU A 427 -0.84 -18.66 -3.20
CA LEU A 427 -0.40 -17.91 -4.37
C LEU A 427 0.82 -18.57 -5.01
N LEU A 428 1.82 -18.94 -4.21
CA LEU A 428 2.97 -19.73 -4.64
C LEU A 428 2.51 -21.09 -5.17
N SER A 429 1.63 -21.77 -4.44
CA SER A 429 1.08 -23.08 -4.83
C SER A 429 0.41 -23.03 -6.19
N TYR A 430 -0.38 -21.98 -6.46
CA TYR A 430 -1.07 -21.77 -7.73
C TYR A 430 -0.11 -21.42 -8.88
N GLU A 431 0.72 -20.38 -8.70
CA GLU A 431 1.59 -19.87 -9.78
C GLU A 431 2.73 -20.83 -10.12
N ALA A 432 3.36 -21.45 -9.13
CA ALA A 432 4.42 -22.42 -9.37
C ALA A 432 3.90 -23.67 -10.11
N THR A 433 2.71 -24.14 -9.76
CA THR A 433 2.03 -25.26 -10.45
C THR A 433 1.66 -24.89 -11.88
N LYS A 434 1.03 -23.72 -12.09
CA LYS A 434 0.65 -23.22 -13.42
C LYS A 434 1.86 -23.11 -14.35
N ARG A 435 3.01 -22.70 -13.82
CA ARG A 435 4.26 -22.47 -14.58
C ARG A 435 5.19 -23.68 -14.65
N ARG A 436 4.82 -24.79 -14.00
CA ARG A 436 5.60 -26.02 -13.90
C ARG A 436 6.99 -25.81 -13.26
N TRP A 437 7.10 -24.83 -12.37
CA TRP A 437 8.31 -24.62 -11.56
C TRP A 437 8.36 -25.58 -10.38
N LEU A 438 7.20 -25.81 -9.75
CA LEU A 438 6.94 -26.80 -8.71
C LEU A 438 5.56 -27.42 -8.98
N SER A 439 5.20 -28.51 -8.29
CA SER A 439 3.90 -29.17 -8.45
C SER A 439 3.18 -29.27 -7.12
N CYS A 440 1.94 -28.77 -7.05
CA CYS A 440 1.04 -28.93 -5.91
C CYS A 440 -0.16 -29.81 -6.30
N SER A 441 -0.38 -30.91 -5.59
CA SER A 441 -1.52 -31.82 -5.80
C SER A 441 -2.85 -31.17 -5.37
N ALA A 442 -2.86 -30.47 -4.23
CA ALA A 442 -4.04 -29.81 -3.69
C ALA A 442 -4.65 -28.79 -4.67
N VAL A 443 -3.81 -27.99 -5.34
CA VAL A 443 -4.24 -27.04 -6.38
C VAL A 443 -4.84 -27.75 -7.59
N LYS A 444 -4.25 -28.87 -8.05
CA LYS A 444 -4.75 -29.65 -9.20
C LYS A 444 -6.08 -30.34 -8.89
N ASN A 445 -6.24 -30.81 -7.66
CA ASN A 445 -7.45 -31.50 -7.20
C ASN A 445 -8.60 -30.52 -6.86
N CYS A 446 -8.28 -29.24 -6.63
CA CYS A 446 -9.29 -28.20 -6.41
C CYS A 446 -9.98 -27.82 -7.73
N THR A 447 -11.27 -28.15 -7.86
CA THR A 447 -12.08 -27.86 -9.07
C THR A 447 -11.99 -26.40 -9.51
N THR A 448 -12.17 -25.45 -8.59
CA THR A 448 -12.18 -24.01 -8.91
C THR A 448 -10.81 -23.51 -9.39
N PHE A 449 -9.71 -23.93 -8.76
CA PHE A 449 -8.37 -23.55 -9.22
C PHE A 449 -8.03 -24.20 -10.56
N SER A 450 -8.45 -25.44 -10.80
CA SER A 450 -8.30 -26.11 -12.09
C SER A 450 -9.08 -25.38 -13.20
N GLU A 451 -10.32 -24.97 -12.95
CA GLU A 451 -11.09 -24.14 -13.87
C GLU A 451 -10.42 -22.78 -14.14
N MET A 452 -9.90 -22.11 -13.12
CA MET A 452 -9.16 -20.85 -13.26
C MET A 452 -7.89 -21.03 -14.10
N MET A 453 -7.14 -22.12 -13.88
CA MET A 453 -5.94 -22.44 -14.65
C MET A 453 -6.29 -22.67 -16.13
N ASN A 454 -7.35 -23.43 -16.41
CA ASN A 454 -7.85 -23.69 -17.77
C ASN A 454 -8.34 -22.41 -18.45
N ALA A 455 -8.93 -21.48 -17.71
CA ALA A 455 -9.31 -20.15 -18.18
C ALA A 455 -8.13 -19.18 -18.35
N GLY A 456 -6.89 -19.61 -18.06
CA GLY A 456 -5.69 -18.81 -18.23
C GLY A 456 -5.43 -17.80 -17.12
N VAL A 457 -6.18 -17.80 -16.02
CA VAL A 457 -6.01 -16.85 -14.89
C VAL A 457 -4.61 -16.92 -14.32
N SER A 458 -3.96 -15.77 -14.11
CA SER A 458 -2.64 -15.68 -13.51
C SER A 458 -2.57 -14.43 -12.63
N PHE A 459 -1.93 -14.57 -11.48
CA PHE A 459 -1.63 -13.53 -10.50
C PHE A 459 -0.21 -12.97 -10.69
N TYR A 460 0.62 -13.63 -11.50
CA TYR A 460 1.97 -13.16 -11.85
C TYR A 460 2.12 -12.99 -13.38
N SER A 461 2.84 -11.96 -13.83
CA SER A 461 3.04 -11.69 -15.26
C SER A 461 4.47 -11.28 -15.58
N ARG A 462 5.20 -12.16 -16.29
CA ARG A 462 6.54 -11.86 -16.85
C ARG A 462 6.57 -10.62 -17.74
N ARG A 463 5.45 -10.30 -18.42
CA ARG A 463 5.35 -9.09 -19.26
C ARG A 463 5.51 -7.81 -18.44
N ARG A 464 5.28 -7.87 -17.13
CA ARG A 464 5.49 -6.76 -16.19
C ARG A 464 6.90 -6.71 -15.59
N ASN A 465 7.79 -7.63 -15.95
CA ASN A 465 9.23 -7.52 -15.68
C ASN A 465 9.86 -6.61 -16.75
N ASN A 466 9.29 -5.42 -16.90
CA ASN A 466 9.73 -4.40 -17.84
C ASN A 466 9.96 -3.12 -17.03
N PRO A 467 11.13 -2.47 -17.15
CA PRO A 467 11.40 -1.18 -16.52
C PRO A 467 10.32 -0.11 -16.76
N ASP A 468 9.62 -0.12 -17.89
CA ASP A 468 8.55 0.85 -18.19
C ASP A 468 7.35 0.73 -17.24
N GLU A 469 7.15 -0.40 -16.56
CA GLU A 469 6.14 -0.52 -15.52
C GLU A 469 6.41 0.42 -14.36
N LEU A 470 7.67 0.76 -14.07
CA LEU A 470 8.03 1.74 -13.02
C LEU A 470 7.45 3.12 -13.30
N LEU A 471 7.26 3.48 -14.58
CA LEU A 471 6.67 4.76 -14.97
C LEU A 471 5.16 4.81 -14.70
N LYS A 472 4.53 3.63 -14.54
CA LYS A 472 3.12 3.47 -14.16
C LYS A 472 2.92 3.43 -12.64
N ILE A 473 4.00 3.25 -11.87
CA ILE A 473 3.98 3.28 -10.40
C ILE A 473 3.85 4.73 -9.94
N GLY A 474 2.62 5.24 -9.99
CA GLY A 474 2.25 6.53 -9.41
C GLY A 474 1.89 6.43 -7.93
N SER A 475 1.62 7.59 -7.32
CA SER A 475 0.83 7.64 -6.08
C SER A 475 -0.51 6.92 -6.30
N ILE A 476 -1.09 6.38 -5.22
CA ILE A 476 -2.46 5.83 -5.26
C ILE A 476 -3.34 6.86 -5.97
N PRO A 477 -3.94 6.49 -7.12
CA PRO A 477 -4.63 7.46 -7.95
C PRO A 477 -5.84 7.97 -7.18
N GLY A 478 -6.10 9.27 -7.28
CA GLY A 478 -7.29 9.89 -6.74
C GLY A 478 -7.74 11.04 -7.61
N GLY A 479 -8.99 11.47 -7.43
CA GLY A 479 -9.50 12.64 -8.12
C GLY A 479 -8.78 13.92 -7.67
N ARG A 480 -9.09 15.03 -8.35
CA ARG A 480 -8.54 16.35 -8.04
C ARG A 480 -9.59 17.19 -7.34
N LEU A 481 -9.16 18.05 -6.42
CA LEU A 481 -10.05 19.07 -5.88
C LEU A 481 -10.43 20.02 -7.03
N PRO A 482 -11.73 20.26 -7.28
CA PRO A 482 -12.13 21.21 -8.32
C PRO A 482 -11.51 22.58 -8.03
N ASN A 483 -11.10 23.28 -9.09
CA ASN A 483 -10.58 24.63 -8.98
C ASN A 483 -11.74 25.59 -8.67
N PHE A 484 -12.18 25.67 -7.42
CA PHE A 484 -13.12 26.70 -6.96
C PHE A 484 -12.41 28.02 -6.56
N TYR A 485 -11.22 28.25 -7.11
CA TYR A 485 -10.40 29.46 -6.96
C TYR A 485 -9.52 29.69 -8.21
N ALA A 486 -10.09 29.48 -9.39
CA ALA A 486 -9.62 30.12 -10.62
C ALA A 486 -10.60 31.24 -10.95
#